data_AF-A0A1U9NQ81-F1
#
_entry.id   AF-A0A1U9NQ81-F1
#
_cell.length_a   1.000
_cell.length_b   1.000
_cell.length_c   1.000
_cell.angle_alpha   90.00
_cell.angle_beta   90.00
_cell.angle_gamma   90.00
#
_symmetry.space_group_name_H-M   'P 1'
#
loop_
_entity.id
_entity.type
_entity.pdbx_description
1 polymer ?
#
loop_
_entity_poly.entity_id
_entity_poly.type
_entity_poly.pdbx_seq_one_letter_code
_entity_poly.pdbx_strand_id
1 'polypeptide(L)'
;MTDLQILHARLEDLAYHVTEPFCYGCYIKVEGENCPRCGSDDLMRHLDGVGVEYGTEWVIEQLIEDHCEPIDEEEAYSELLDEIYGEVKFDGIVFYPSDIIRELDPVAFRCGCNDYLAAEESDGQLYEVNGRYYRLYDIEEMIADLDC
;
A
#
# COMPACT_ATOMS: atom_id res chain seq x y z
N MET A 1 -4.01 -1.85 19.31
CA MET A 1 -4.04 -1.89 17.85
C MET A 1 -3.13 -0.77 17.38
N THR A 2 -2.22 -1.04 16.45
CA THR A 2 -1.39 -0.02 15.79
C THR A 2 -2.23 0.76 14.78
N ASP A 3 -1.75 1.91 14.32
CA ASP A 3 -2.45 2.72 13.30
C ASP A 3 -2.62 1.93 11.99
N LEU A 4 -1.61 1.15 11.60
CA LEU A 4 -1.70 0.22 10.46
C LEU A 4 -2.80 -0.83 10.63
N GLN A 5 -2.99 -1.39 11.83
CA GLN A 5 -4.07 -2.35 12.08
C GLN A 5 -5.46 -1.70 11.99
N ILE A 6 -5.57 -0.41 12.36
CA ILE A 6 -6.82 0.34 12.24
C ILE A 6 -7.10 0.66 10.77
N LEU A 7 -6.10 1.10 10.01
CA LEU A 7 -6.23 1.34 8.57
C LEU A 7 -6.61 0.06 7.84
N HIS A 8 -5.94 -1.05 8.12
CA HIS A 8 -6.19 -2.32 7.46
C HIS A 8 -7.63 -2.81 7.70
N ALA A 9 -8.16 -2.68 8.91
CA ALA A 9 -9.56 -3.01 9.18
C ALA A 9 -10.54 -2.16 8.36
N ARG A 10 -10.24 -0.87 8.14
CA ARG A 10 -11.04 0.00 7.26
C ARG A 10 -10.96 -0.42 5.79
N LEU A 11 -9.79 -0.86 5.33
CA LEU A 11 -9.60 -1.40 3.99
C LEU A 11 -10.37 -2.71 3.80
N GLU A 12 -10.38 -3.60 4.81
CA GLU A 12 -11.20 -4.81 4.79
C GLU A 12 -12.70 -4.48 4.69
N ASP A 13 -13.18 -3.53 5.50
CA ASP A 13 -14.57 -3.08 5.47
C ASP A 13 -14.95 -2.51 4.08
N LEU A 14 -14.09 -1.65 3.51
CA LEU A 14 -14.27 -1.12 2.16
C LEU A 14 -14.27 -2.24 1.10
N ALA A 15 -13.34 -3.19 1.19
CA ALA A 15 -13.26 -4.33 0.28
C ALA A 15 -14.54 -5.17 0.31
N TYR A 16 -15.12 -5.40 1.50
CA TYR A 16 -16.43 -6.04 1.63
C TYR A 16 -17.56 -5.20 1.04
N HIS A 17 -17.48 -3.87 1.15
CA HIS A 17 -18.49 -2.96 0.61
C HIS A 17 -18.51 -2.95 -0.92
N VAL A 18 -17.35 -2.87 -1.57
CA VAL A 18 -17.24 -2.73 -3.05
C VAL A 18 -17.39 -4.04 -3.81
N THR A 19 -17.36 -5.18 -3.12
CA THR A 19 -17.49 -6.50 -3.74
C THR A 19 -18.83 -7.14 -3.48
N GLU A 20 -19.16 -8.16 -4.27
CA GLU A 20 -20.37 -8.97 -4.11
C GLU A 20 -20.01 -10.38 -3.61
N PRO A 21 -20.80 -11.00 -2.72
CA PRO A 21 -20.61 -12.41 -2.38
C PRO A 21 -20.78 -13.32 -3.61
N PHE A 22 -19.93 -14.32 -3.74
CA PHE A 22 -19.92 -15.24 -4.88
C PHE A 22 -19.80 -16.69 -4.44
N CYS A 23 -20.75 -17.53 -4.88
CA CYS A 23 -20.69 -18.96 -4.62
C CYS A 23 -19.88 -19.65 -5.71
N TYR A 24 -18.67 -20.10 -5.37
CA TYR A 24 -17.80 -20.83 -6.31
C TYR A 24 -18.45 -22.12 -6.82
N GLY A 25 -19.04 -22.92 -5.93
CA GLY A 25 -19.63 -24.22 -6.28
C GLY A 25 -20.82 -24.13 -7.23
N CYS A 26 -21.59 -23.04 -7.19
CA CYS A 26 -22.72 -22.81 -8.09
C CYS A 26 -22.44 -21.82 -9.21
N TYR A 27 -21.27 -21.18 -9.17
CA TYR A 27 -20.80 -20.14 -10.10
C TYR A 27 -21.82 -19.01 -10.30
N ILE A 28 -22.29 -18.43 -9.19
CA ILE A 28 -23.26 -17.32 -9.18
C ILE A 28 -22.89 -16.30 -8.11
N LYS A 29 -23.24 -15.03 -8.38
CA LYS A 29 -23.33 -13.99 -7.35
C LYS A 29 -24.47 -14.34 -6.39
N VAL A 30 -24.29 -14.02 -5.10
CA VAL A 30 -25.21 -14.38 -4.02
C VAL A 30 -25.71 -13.11 -3.34
N GLU A 31 -27.03 -13.00 -3.26
CA GLU A 31 -27.72 -12.00 -2.44
C GLU A 31 -28.01 -12.62 -1.06
N GLY A 32 -27.24 -12.23 -0.04
CA GLY A 32 -27.40 -12.70 1.35
C GLY A 32 -26.25 -13.58 1.86
N GLU A 33 -26.48 -14.24 2.99
CA GLU A 33 -25.44 -14.99 3.73
C GLU A 33 -25.21 -16.42 3.20
N ASN A 34 -26.15 -16.99 2.44
CA ASN A 34 -26.04 -18.35 1.91
C ASN A 34 -26.41 -18.41 0.42
N CYS A 35 -25.72 -19.28 -0.32
CA CYS A 35 -26.05 -19.58 -1.70
C CYS A 35 -27.47 -20.17 -1.81
N PRO A 36 -28.37 -19.60 -2.64
CA PRO A 36 -29.74 -20.08 -2.75
C PRO A 36 -29.87 -21.45 -3.46
N ARG A 37 -28.80 -21.94 -4.09
CA ARG A 37 -28.79 -23.23 -4.81
C ARG A 37 -28.25 -24.39 -3.98
N CYS A 38 -27.08 -24.21 -3.36
CA CYS A 38 -26.42 -25.27 -2.59
C CYS A 38 -26.47 -25.05 -1.07
N GLY A 39 -26.93 -23.90 -0.60
CA GLY A 39 -26.99 -23.56 0.83
C GLY A 39 -25.64 -23.19 1.47
N SER A 40 -24.56 -23.13 0.70
CA SER A 40 -23.21 -22.80 1.20
C SER A 40 -23.15 -21.36 1.73
N ASP A 41 -22.64 -21.19 2.94
CA ASP A 41 -22.21 -19.93 3.58
C ASP A 41 -20.77 -19.54 3.22
N ASP A 42 -20.00 -20.48 2.67
CA ASP A 42 -18.61 -20.26 2.24
C ASP A 42 -18.56 -19.55 0.88
N LEU A 43 -18.73 -18.22 0.91
CA LEU A 43 -18.79 -17.35 -0.27
C LEU A 43 -17.46 -16.62 -0.48
N MET A 44 -16.96 -16.66 -1.71
CA MET A 44 -15.86 -15.82 -2.18
C MET A 44 -16.31 -14.36 -2.36
N ARG A 45 -15.36 -13.46 -2.59
CA ARG A 45 -15.64 -12.09 -3.03
C ARG A 45 -15.54 -11.99 -4.54
N HIS A 46 -16.40 -11.21 -5.16
CA HIS A 46 -16.39 -10.91 -6.59
C HIS A 46 -16.29 -9.40 -6.80
N LEU A 47 -15.28 -8.97 -7.57
CA LEU A 47 -15.11 -7.60 -8.04
C LEU A 47 -15.26 -7.60 -9.57
N ASP A 48 -16.23 -6.85 -10.07
CA ASP A 48 -16.59 -6.86 -11.48
C ASP A 48 -15.42 -6.37 -12.36
N GLY A 49 -15.10 -7.13 -13.41
CA GLY A 49 -13.98 -6.83 -14.30
C GLY A 49 -12.59 -7.20 -13.76
N VAL A 50 -12.46 -7.55 -12.47
CA VAL A 50 -11.18 -7.88 -11.84
C VAL A 50 -11.07 -9.39 -11.57
N GLY A 51 -11.94 -9.95 -10.73
CA GLY A 51 -11.79 -11.35 -10.32
C GLY A 51 -12.74 -11.85 -9.25
N VAL A 52 -12.51 -13.12 -8.87
CA VAL A 52 -13.21 -13.82 -7.81
C VAL A 52 -12.21 -14.63 -7.00
N GLU A 53 -12.09 -14.37 -5.70
CA GLU A 53 -11.22 -15.10 -4.79
C GLU A 53 -11.72 -15.00 -3.33
N TYR A 54 -11.27 -15.89 -2.46
CA TYR A 54 -11.50 -15.82 -1.02
C TYR A 54 -10.75 -14.66 -0.36
N GLY A 55 -11.35 -14.12 0.70
CA GLY A 55 -10.78 -13.00 1.45
C GLY A 55 -10.86 -11.68 0.70
N THR A 56 -10.27 -10.65 1.31
CA THR A 56 -10.32 -9.25 0.86
C THR A 56 -8.97 -8.72 0.41
N GLU A 57 -7.86 -9.41 0.70
CA GLU A 57 -6.50 -8.87 0.43
C GLU A 57 -6.28 -8.51 -1.02
N TRP A 58 -6.64 -9.42 -1.93
CA TRP A 58 -6.52 -9.16 -3.37
C TRP A 58 -7.38 -7.97 -3.84
N VAL A 59 -8.47 -7.65 -3.13
CA VAL A 59 -9.29 -6.47 -3.41
C VAL A 59 -8.58 -5.22 -2.91
N ILE A 60 -8.04 -5.26 -1.68
CA ILE A 60 -7.29 -4.16 -1.07
C ILE A 60 -6.09 -3.79 -1.94
N GLU A 61 -5.31 -4.78 -2.37
CA GLU A 61 -4.19 -4.61 -3.28
C GLU A 61 -4.63 -3.90 -4.57
N GLN A 62 -5.70 -4.38 -5.21
CA GLN A 62 -6.21 -3.78 -6.44
C GLN A 62 -6.73 -2.35 -6.25
N LEU A 63 -7.45 -2.06 -5.16
CA LEU A 63 -7.92 -0.71 -4.88
C LEU A 63 -6.76 0.27 -4.71
N ILE A 64 -5.74 -0.10 -3.93
CA ILE A 64 -4.57 0.76 -3.72
C ILE A 64 -3.79 0.94 -5.03
N GLU A 65 -3.60 -0.13 -5.82
CA GLU A 65 -2.91 -0.05 -7.11
C GLU A 65 -3.66 0.82 -8.15
N ASP A 66 -4.99 0.81 -8.15
CA ASP A 66 -5.81 1.56 -9.10
C ASP A 66 -5.97 3.05 -8.72
N HIS A 67 -5.90 3.37 -7.42
CA HIS A 67 -6.26 4.70 -6.91
C HIS A 67 -5.12 5.47 -6.24
N CYS A 68 -4.01 4.82 -5.89
CA CYS A 68 -2.86 5.47 -5.27
C CYS A 68 -1.61 5.30 -6.13
N GLU A 69 -0.65 6.21 -5.98
CA GLU A 69 0.65 6.13 -6.64
C GLU A 69 1.73 5.70 -5.61
N PRO A 70 2.55 4.68 -5.90
CA PRO A 70 3.63 4.31 -5.02
C PRO A 70 4.69 5.41 -4.97
N ILE A 71 5.40 5.51 -3.85
CA ILE A 71 6.50 6.48 -3.71
C ILE A 71 7.71 6.05 -4.55
N ASP A 72 8.55 7.02 -4.91
CA ASP A 72 9.93 6.74 -5.29
C ASP A 72 10.78 6.61 -4.02
N GLU A 73 11.12 5.37 -3.67
CA GLU A 73 11.81 5.01 -2.43
C GLU A 73 13.20 5.64 -2.31
N GLU A 74 13.97 5.64 -3.40
CA GLU A 74 15.33 6.18 -3.40
C GLU A 74 15.30 7.71 -3.39
N GLU A 75 14.33 8.34 -4.06
CA GLU A 75 14.17 9.80 -4.03
C GLU A 75 13.71 10.27 -2.64
N ALA A 76 12.69 9.62 -2.06
CA ALA A 76 12.22 9.95 -0.71
C ALA A 76 13.34 9.83 0.34
N TYR A 77 14.19 8.80 0.23
CA TYR A 77 15.35 8.66 1.10
C TYR A 77 16.43 9.73 0.83
N SER A 78 16.60 10.14 -0.44
CA SER A 78 17.56 11.18 -0.82
C SER A 78 17.17 12.55 -0.28
N GLU A 79 15.88 12.90 -0.40
CA GLU A 79 15.33 14.13 0.16
C GLU A 79 15.56 14.18 1.68
N LEU A 80 15.32 13.08 2.39
CA LEU A 80 15.60 12.97 3.83
C LEU A 80 17.07 13.22 4.15
N LEU A 81 18.00 12.57 3.43
CA LEU A 81 19.43 12.73 3.65
C LEU A 81 19.88 14.18 3.45
N ASP A 82 19.40 14.80 2.37
CA ASP A 82 19.77 16.17 2.02
C ASP A 82 19.16 17.19 2.98
N GLU A 83 17.96 16.93 3.51
CA GLU A 83 17.34 17.74 4.56
C GLU A 83 18.12 17.67 5.89
N ILE A 84 18.46 16.46 6.35
CA ILE A 84 19.12 16.24 7.64
C ILE A 84 20.53 16.82 7.66
N TYR A 85 21.31 16.58 6.60
CA TYR A 85 22.73 16.90 6.57
C TYR A 85 23.03 18.22 5.85
N GLY A 86 22.10 18.71 5.03
CA GLY A 86 22.26 19.92 4.24
C GLY A 86 23.30 19.78 3.11
N GLU A 87 23.37 20.81 2.28
CA GLU A 87 24.33 20.88 1.18
C GLU A 87 25.79 20.93 1.64
N VAL A 88 26.66 20.22 0.93
CA VAL A 88 28.12 20.25 1.14
C VAL A 88 28.74 21.16 0.08
N LYS A 89 29.51 22.17 0.50
CA LYS A 89 30.15 23.13 -0.40
C LYS A 89 31.65 22.99 -0.41
N PHE A 90 32.24 22.87 -1.60
CA PHE A 90 33.69 22.85 -1.78
C PHE A 90 34.08 23.66 -3.02
N ASP A 91 34.91 24.68 -2.85
CA ASP A 91 35.39 25.56 -3.94
C ASP A 91 34.26 26.14 -4.83
N GLY A 92 33.12 26.49 -4.22
CA GLY A 92 31.95 27.02 -4.93
C GLY A 92 31.08 25.97 -5.63
N ILE A 93 31.44 24.69 -5.55
CA ILE A 93 30.64 23.56 -6.04
C ILE A 93 29.75 23.05 -4.90
N VAL A 94 28.51 22.72 -5.24
CA VAL A 94 27.51 22.17 -4.32
C VAL A 94 27.39 20.67 -4.56
N PHE A 95 27.38 19.91 -3.47
CA PHE A 95 27.15 18.48 -3.45
C PHE A 95 26.02 18.15 -2.47
N TYR A 96 25.29 17.09 -2.78
CA TYR A 96 24.22 16.57 -1.95
C TYR A 96 24.68 15.30 -1.23
N PRO A 97 24.49 15.19 0.10
CA PRO A 97 24.77 13.97 0.86
C PRO A 97 24.22 12.69 0.23
N SER A 98 22.99 12.75 -0.31
CA SER A 98 22.34 11.66 -1.02
C SER A 98 23.18 11.18 -2.23
N ASP A 99 23.54 12.09 -3.13
CA ASP A 99 24.37 11.82 -4.30
C ASP A 99 25.75 11.28 -3.91
N ILE A 100 26.36 11.87 -2.87
CA ILE A 100 27.68 11.44 -2.39
C ILE A 100 27.63 9.97 -1.96
N ILE A 101 26.66 9.59 -1.11
CA ILE A 101 26.62 8.23 -0.58
C ILE A 101 26.15 7.23 -1.64
N ARG A 102 25.21 7.62 -2.51
CA ARG A 102 24.73 6.81 -3.64
C ARG A 102 25.87 6.46 -4.61
N GLU A 103 26.72 7.42 -4.94
CA GLU A 103 27.82 7.21 -5.88
C GLU A 103 29.05 6.54 -5.25
N LEU A 104 29.40 6.93 -4.01
CA LEU A 104 30.63 6.44 -3.37
C LEU A 104 30.44 5.12 -2.62
N ASP A 105 29.25 4.85 -2.06
CA ASP A 105 28.90 3.59 -1.40
C ASP A 105 27.43 3.22 -1.65
N PRO A 106 27.11 2.69 -2.86
CA PRO A 106 25.74 2.33 -3.21
C PRO A 106 25.17 1.18 -2.36
N VAL A 107 26.01 0.42 -1.65
CA VAL A 107 25.53 -0.61 -0.71
C VAL A 107 25.01 0.07 0.55
N ALA A 108 25.77 1.02 1.11
CA ALA A 108 25.33 1.80 2.26
C ALA A 108 24.05 2.59 1.95
N PHE A 109 23.95 3.20 0.76
CA PHE A 109 22.73 3.90 0.33
C PHE A 109 21.50 2.98 0.33
N ARG A 110 21.60 1.79 -0.29
CA ARG A 110 20.47 0.84 -0.32
C ARG A 110 20.10 0.31 1.07
N CYS A 111 21.10 0.00 1.91
CA CYS A 111 20.82 -0.40 3.29
C CYS A 111 20.09 0.71 4.06
N GLY A 112 20.55 1.96 3.93
CA GLY A 112 19.93 3.11 4.56
C GLY A 112 18.51 3.39 4.04
N CYS A 113 18.26 3.21 2.74
CA CYS A 113 16.93 3.32 2.15
C CYS A 113 15.97 2.26 2.74
N ASN A 114 16.39 1.00 2.84
CA ASN A 114 15.57 -0.04 3.47
C ASN A 114 15.27 0.25 4.95
N ASP A 115 16.28 0.73 5.69
CA ASP A 115 16.11 1.10 7.10
C ASP A 115 15.14 2.29 7.24
N TYR A 116 15.19 3.25 6.31
CA TYR A 116 14.24 4.37 6.23
C TYR A 116 12.81 3.88 5.98
N LEU A 117 12.58 3.06 4.95
CA LEU A 117 11.24 2.56 4.61
C LEU A 117 10.62 1.78 5.77
N ALA A 118 11.41 0.92 6.43
CA ALA A 118 10.95 0.16 7.59
C ALA A 118 10.60 1.06 8.79
N ALA A 119 11.34 2.15 9.00
CA ALA A 119 11.02 3.13 10.04
C ALA A 119 9.72 3.88 9.72
N GLU A 120 9.57 4.37 8.49
CA GLU A 120 8.36 5.09 8.05
C GLU A 120 7.11 4.21 8.05
N GLU A 121 7.22 2.93 7.69
CA GLU A 121 6.14 1.95 7.83
C GLU A 121 5.78 1.76 9.31
N SER A 122 6.78 1.54 10.17
CA SER A 122 6.55 1.38 11.62
C SER A 122 5.91 2.63 12.26
N ASP A 123 6.24 3.82 11.76
CA ASP A 123 5.70 5.10 12.21
C ASP A 123 4.35 5.44 11.54
N GLY A 124 3.79 4.53 10.74
CA GLY A 124 2.48 4.68 10.11
C GLY A 124 2.45 5.79 9.05
N GLN A 125 3.56 6.07 8.40
CA GLN A 125 3.64 7.01 7.28
C GLN A 125 3.51 6.30 5.93
N LEU A 126 3.99 5.06 5.86
CA LEU A 126 3.94 4.22 4.67
C LEU A 126 3.15 2.92 4.91
N TYR A 127 2.58 2.41 3.83
CA TYR A 127 1.89 1.12 3.78
C TYR A 127 2.45 0.30 2.62
N GLU A 128 2.87 -0.94 2.89
CA GLU A 128 3.46 -1.83 1.89
C GLU A 128 2.40 -2.68 1.18
N VAL A 129 2.48 -2.71 -0.15
CA VAL A 129 1.65 -3.55 -1.01
C VAL A 129 2.53 -4.12 -2.11
N ASN A 130 2.62 -5.45 -2.20
CA ASN A 130 3.32 -6.15 -3.29
C ASN A 130 4.77 -5.68 -3.56
N GLY A 131 5.49 -5.34 -2.50
CA GLY A 131 6.87 -4.86 -2.52
C GLY A 131 7.01 -3.38 -2.88
N ARG A 132 5.93 -2.59 -2.82
CA ARG A 132 5.92 -1.15 -3.08
C ARG A 132 5.31 -0.42 -1.90
N TYR A 133 5.80 0.78 -1.64
CA TYR A 133 5.32 1.61 -0.54
C TYR A 133 4.41 2.74 -1.03
N TYR A 134 3.31 2.93 -0.32
CA TYR A 134 2.31 3.96 -0.57
C TYR A 134 2.20 4.87 0.64
N ARG A 135 1.90 6.16 0.44
CA ARG A 135 1.66 7.08 1.56
C ARG A 135 0.36 6.70 2.23
N LEU A 136 0.38 6.60 3.56
CA LEU A 136 -0.83 6.29 4.33
C LEU A 136 -1.94 7.33 4.10
N TYR A 137 -1.55 8.60 4.00
CA TYR A 137 -2.48 9.71 3.73
C TYR A 137 -3.26 9.52 2.42
N ASP A 138 -2.59 9.10 1.34
CA ASP A 138 -3.24 8.90 0.04
C ASP A 138 -4.25 7.74 0.09
N ILE A 139 -3.93 6.69 0.86
CA ILE A 139 -4.84 5.56 1.11
C ILE A 139 -6.05 6.02 1.94
N GLU A 140 -5.85 6.87 2.94
CA GLU A 140 -6.95 7.41 3.74
C GLU A 140 -7.90 8.28 2.92
N GLU A 141 -7.36 9.11 2.02
CA GLU A 141 -8.16 9.88 1.05
C GLU A 141 -8.92 8.95 0.10
N MET A 142 -8.26 7.93 -0.47
CA MET A 142 -8.90 6.92 -1.30
C MET A 142 -10.08 6.24 -0.58
N ILE A 143 -9.90 5.81 0.68
CA ILE A 143 -10.98 5.20 1.45
C ILE A 143 -12.14 6.18 1.60
N ALA A 144 -11.87 7.45 1.92
CA ALA A 144 -12.91 8.46 2.09
C ALA A 144 -13.69 8.72 0.79
N ASP A 145 -13.02 8.65 -0.36
CA ASP A 145 -13.64 8.87 -1.67
C ASP A 145 -14.49 7.67 -2.13
N LEU A 146 -14.09 6.44 -1.80
CA LEU A 146 -14.75 5.21 -2.23
C LEU A 146 -15.86 4.73 -1.28
N ASP A 147 -15.85 5.16 -0.02
CA ASP A 147 -16.86 4.81 1.00
C ASP A 147 -18.11 5.73 0.95
N CYS A 148 -18.22 6.61 -0.07
CA CYS A 148 -19.29 7.60 -0.26
C CYS A 148 -20.48 7.12 -1.12
#